data_AF-A0A914QGW7-F1
#
_entry.id   AF-A0A914QGW7-F1
#
_cell.length_a   1.000
_cell.length_b   1.000
_cell.length_c   1.000
_cell.angle_alpha   90.00
_cell.angle_beta   90.00
_cell.angle_gamma   90.00
#
_symmetry.space_group_name_H-M   'P 1'
#
loop_
_entity.id
_entity.type
_entity.pdbx_description
1 polymer ?
#
loop_
_entity_poly.entity_id
_entity_poly.type
_entity_poly.pdbx_seq_one_letter_code
_entity_poly.pdbx_strand_id
1 'polypeptide(L)'
;MDNQGNIKAMARGSTPIFVQGWKDSKSHCISDKVIRNHGKLITKSSTAIQNDEDRVVKIFDMRRFKQCVERDPYETDMDARNLLLKSCVRVALVKDGGANDPLKTPCWFMIINLVALDMLKTKLPTVCSNPILYAQNSTLNSGINESTSSRLSRIMSQL
;
A
#
# COMPACT_ATOMS: atom_id res chain seq x y z
N MET A 1 2.64 13.00 8.76
CA MET A 1 1.20 12.84 8.44
C MET A 1 0.50 14.09 8.95
N ASP A 2 -0.50 14.61 8.24
CA ASP A 2 -1.29 15.76 8.74
C ASP A 2 -2.57 15.30 9.46
N ASN A 3 -3.30 16.26 10.05
CA ASN A 3 -4.50 15.98 10.85
C ASN A 3 -5.68 15.40 10.03
N GLN A 4 -5.57 15.40 8.70
CA GLN A 4 -6.56 14.80 7.80
C GLN A 4 -6.14 13.39 7.34
N GLY A 5 -5.02 12.87 7.83
CA GLY A 5 -4.47 11.58 7.44
C GLY A 5 -3.79 11.59 6.06
N ASN A 6 -3.53 12.76 5.46
CA ASN A 6 -2.68 12.82 4.28
C ASN A 6 -1.22 12.51 4.67
N ILE A 7 -0.50 11.87 3.75
CA ILE A 7 0.93 11.62 3.91
C ILE A 7 1.68 12.53 2.94
N LYS A 8 2.53 13.39 3.50
CA LYS A 8 3.46 14.24 2.77
C LYS A 8 4.86 13.67 2.88
N ALA A 9 5.64 13.79 1.81
CA ALA A 9 7.03 13.36 1.78
C ALA A 9 7.90 14.38 1.04
N MET A 10 9.17 14.40 1.42
CA MET A 10 10.22 15.19 0.78
C MET A 10 11.48 14.33 0.72
N ALA A 11 12.10 14.24 -0.47
CA ALA A 11 13.42 13.61 -0.58
C ALA A 11 14.46 14.48 0.13
N ARG A 12 15.26 13.95 1.05
CA ARG A 12 16.29 14.75 1.75
C ARG A 12 17.61 14.87 0.97
N GLY A 13 17.93 13.87 0.14
CA GLY A 13 19.15 13.81 -0.66
C GLY A 13 18.97 14.11 -2.15
N SER A 14 19.99 13.78 -2.94
CA SER A 14 20.00 13.83 -4.39
C SER A 14 19.49 12.54 -5.06
N THR A 15 19.53 11.42 -4.33
CA THR A 15 19.11 10.09 -4.81
C THR A 15 17.66 10.11 -5.31
N PRO A 16 17.38 9.60 -6.51
CA PRO A 16 16.01 9.47 -7.02
C PRO A 16 15.12 8.64 -6.10
N ILE A 17 13.91 9.13 -5.85
CA ILE A 17 12.87 8.45 -5.06
C ILE A 17 11.58 8.46 -5.87
N PHE A 18 10.89 7.32 -5.91
CA PHE A 18 9.69 7.13 -6.71
C PHE A 18 8.54 6.61 -5.84
N VAL A 19 7.40 7.29 -5.91
CA VAL A 19 6.13 6.78 -5.40
C VAL A 19 5.53 5.88 -6.46
N GLN A 20 5.40 4.59 -6.16
CA GLN A 20 4.89 3.60 -7.10
C GLN A 20 3.35 3.58 -7.11
N GLY A 21 2.77 3.00 -8.17
CA GLY A 21 1.31 2.93 -8.36
C GLY A 21 0.70 4.14 -9.05
N TRP A 22 1.51 5.15 -9.41
CA TRP A 22 1.05 6.37 -10.09
C TRP A 22 0.43 6.14 -11.48
N LYS A 23 0.75 5.01 -12.14
CA LYS A 23 0.23 4.64 -13.47
C LYS A 23 -1.15 4.01 -13.45
N ASP A 24 -1.61 3.53 -12.29
CA ASP A 24 -2.87 2.82 -12.19
C ASP A 24 -4.02 3.79 -11.96
N SER A 25 -4.70 4.19 -13.04
CA SER A 25 -5.81 5.16 -13.03
C SER A 25 -6.98 4.80 -12.11
N LYS A 26 -7.16 3.52 -11.75
CA LYS A 26 -8.28 3.07 -10.91
C LYS A 26 -7.93 2.97 -9.42
N SER A 27 -6.64 3.02 -9.05
CA SER A 27 -6.20 2.63 -7.70
C SER A 27 -5.23 3.58 -7.01
N HIS A 28 -4.91 4.73 -7.60
CA HIS A 28 -3.93 5.63 -6.98
C HIS A 28 -4.58 6.59 -5.97
N CYS A 29 -4.31 6.39 -4.68
CA CYS A 29 -4.59 7.38 -3.63
C CYS A 29 -3.50 8.45 -3.55
N ILE A 30 -2.94 8.83 -4.71
CA ILE A 30 -1.76 9.68 -4.87
C ILE A 30 -2.19 11.03 -5.45
N SER A 31 -1.52 12.13 -5.07
CA SER A 31 -1.85 13.46 -5.57
C SER A 31 -1.47 13.69 -7.04
N ASP A 32 -2.16 14.63 -7.70
CA ASP A 32 -1.89 15.04 -9.08
C ASP A 32 -0.45 15.46 -9.33
N LYS A 33 0.19 16.12 -8.36
CA LYS A 33 1.59 16.57 -8.47
C LYS A 33 2.53 15.38 -8.63
N VAL A 34 2.30 14.29 -7.89
CA VAL A 34 3.13 13.08 -7.97
C VAL A 34 2.87 12.32 -9.27
N ILE A 35 1.62 12.26 -9.74
CA ILE A 35 1.25 11.62 -11.01
C ILE A 35 1.88 12.35 -12.19
N ARG A 36 1.77 13.69 -12.22
CA ARG A 36 2.37 14.55 -13.24
C ARG A 36 3.89 14.39 -13.31
N ASN A 37 4.52 14.12 -12.16
CA ASN A 37 5.95 13.86 -12.07
C ASN A 37 6.31 12.37 -12.25
N HIS A 38 5.39 11.56 -12.76
CA HIS A 38 5.60 10.13 -13.01
C HIS A 38 6.11 9.38 -11.76
N GLY A 39 5.53 9.70 -10.60
CA GLY A 39 5.91 9.15 -9.30
C GLY A 39 7.19 9.73 -8.70
N LYS A 40 8.00 10.48 -9.46
CA LYS A 40 9.31 10.96 -9.01
C LYS A 40 9.17 12.11 -8.00
N LEU A 41 9.85 11.98 -6.87
CA LEU A 41 9.98 13.05 -5.88
C LEU A 41 11.05 14.07 -6.29
N ILE A 42 10.91 15.30 -5.84
CA ILE A 42 11.85 16.38 -6.12
C ILE A 42 13.06 16.26 -5.18
N THR A 43 14.25 16.03 -5.75
CA THR A 43 15.51 15.84 -5.00
C THR A 43 16.31 17.14 -4.91
N LYS A 44 17.33 17.21 -4.05
CA LYS A 44 18.18 18.42 -3.94
C LYS A 44 19.03 18.70 -5.18
N SER A 45 19.20 17.71 -6.04
CA SER A 45 19.97 17.86 -7.27
C SER A 45 19.20 18.60 -8.37
N SER A 46 17.87 18.75 -8.25
CA SER A 46 17.12 19.57 -9.20
C SER A 46 17.39 21.05 -8.89
N THR A 47 18.22 21.68 -9.72
CA THR A 47 18.75 23.05 -9.60
C THR A 47 17.70 24.17 -9.55
N ALA A 48 16.41 23.86 -9.67
CA ALA A 48 15.34 24.83 -9.80
C ALA A 48 14.65 25.22 -8.47
N ILE A 49 14.88 24.51 -7.35
CA ILE A 49 14.13 24.75 -6.11
C ILE A 49 15.05 25.19 -4.98
N GLN A 50 14.87 26.44 -4.54
CA GLN A 50 15.64 27.06 -3.46
C GLN A 50 15.03 26.81 -2.07
N ASN A 51 13.72 26.52 -1.98
CA ASN A 51 13.01 26.29 -0.71
C ASN A 51 12.62 24.82 -0.51
N ASP A 52 12.87 24.27 0.68
CA ASP A 52 12.54 22.89 1.02
C ASP A 52 11.01 22.64 1.01
N GLU A 53 10.18 23.65 1.32
CA GLU A 53 8.71 23.52 1.32
C GLU A 53 8.12 23.15 -0.06
N ASP A 54 8.69 23.69 -1.15
CA ASP A 54 8.21 23.42 -2.51
C ASP A 54 8.45 21.97 -2.96
N ARG A 55 9.39 21.30 -2.26
CA ARG A 55 9.80 19.91 -2.48
C ARG A 55 8.94 18.93 -1.69
N VAL A 56 8.15 19.41 -0.74
CA VAL A 56 7.14 18.62 -0.05
C VAL A 56 6.01 18.31 -1.02
N VAL A 57 5.70 17.03 -1.15
CA VAL A 57 4.59 16.57 -1.99
C VAL A 57 3.70 15.61 -1.22
N LYS A 58 2.41 15.63 -1.55
CA LYS A 58 1.44 14.72 -0.95
C LYS A 58 1.49 13.37 -1.68
N ILE A 59 2.03 12.34 -1.02
CA ILE A 59 2.17 10.99 -1.58
C ILE A 59 0.96 10.10 -1.27
N PHE A 60 0.16 10.46 -0.26
CA PHE A 60 -1.15 9.87 0.00
C PHE A 60 -2.19 10.98 0.18
N ASP A 61 -3.22 10.99 -0.66
CA ASP A 61 -4.34 11.93 -0.61
C ASP A 61 -5.59 11.27 -0.02
N MET A 62 -5.94 11.68 1.20
CA MET A 62 -7.07 11.10 1.93
C MET A 62 -8.40 11.36 1.21
N ARG A 63 -8.54 12.48 0.49
CA ARG A 63 -9.77 12.76 -0.26
C ARG A 63 -9.93 11.79 -1.43
N ARG A 64 -8.84 11.52 -2.17
CA ARG A 64 -8.84 10.51 -3.25
C ARG A 64 -9.09 9.10 -2.71
N PHE A 65 -8.53 8.80 -1.55
CA PHE A 65 -8.80 7.54 -0.86
C PHE A 65 -10.29 7.38 -0.56
N LYS A 66 -10.92 8.35 0.10
CA LYS A 66 -12.36 8.33 0.39
C LYS A 66 -13.20 8.13 -0.87
N GLN A 67 -12.88 8.85 -1.96
CA GLN A 67 -13.55 8.69 -3.25
C GLN A 67 -13.40 7.29 -3.85
N CYS A 68 -12.22 6.67 -3.73
CA CYS A 68 -12.02 5.29 -4.18
C CYS A 68 -12.83 4.30 -3.35
N VAL A 69 -12.87 4.49 -2.02
CA VAL A 69 -13.63 3.61 -1.11
C VAL A 69 -15.14 3.74 -1.31
N GLU A 70 -15.63 4.94 -1.65
CA GLU A 70 -17.06 5.16 -1.94
C GLU A 70 -17.48 4.59 -3.29
N ARG A 71 -16.60 4.67 -4.29
CA ARG A 71 -16.89 4.23 -5.67
C ARG A 71 -16.74 2.72 -5.86
N ASP A 72 -15.74 2.13 -5.23
CA ASP A 72 -15.38 0.74 -5.50
C ASP A 72 -16.24 -0.19 -4.60
N PRO A 73 -17.11 -1.04 -5.19
CA PRO A 73 -17.94 -1.97 -4.42
C PRO A 73 -17.08 -3.06 -3.79
N TYR A 74 -17.59 -3.65 -2.71
CA TYR A 74 -17.02 -4.83 -2.08
C TYR A 74 -18.01 -5.99 -2.22
N GLU A 75 -17.74 -6.88 -3.17
CA GLU A 75 -18.55 -8.09 -3.39
C GLU A 75 -17.71 -9.36 -3.25
N THR A 76 -16.39 -9.27 -3.46
CA THR A 76 -15.47 -10.41 -3.41
C THR A 76 -14.25 -10.16 -2.50
N ASP A 77 -13.58 -11.23 -2.07
CA ASP A 77 -12.33 -11.13 -1.29
C ASP A 77 -11.20 -10.41 -2.06
N MET A 78 -11.21 -10.48 -3.39
CA MET A 78 -10.28 -9.72 -4.23
C MET A 78 -10.54 -8.22 -4.14
N ASP A 79 -11.81 -7.81 -4.04
CA ASP A 79 -12.18 -6.40 -3.85
C ASP A 79 -11.75 -5.89 -2.47
N ALA A 80 -11.92 -6.71 -1.42
CA ALA A 80 -11.39 -6.39 -0.09
C ALA A 80 -9.87 -6.19 -0.11
N ARG A 81 -9.14 -7.11 -0.74
CA ARG A 81 -7.68 -6.98 -0.88
C ARG A 81 -7.30 -5.70 -1.60
N ASN A 82 -8.01 -5.37 -2.69
CA ASN A 82 -7.77 -4.14 -3.46
C ASN A 82 -8.05 -2.88 -2.62
N LEU A 83 -9.13 -2.87 -1.84
CA LEU A 83 -9.45 -1.79 -0.89
C LEU A 83 -8.37 -1.64 0.19
N LEU A 84 -7.91 -2.74 0.78
CA LEU A 84 -6.83 -2.74 1.77
C LEU A 84 -5.53 -2.16 1.17
N LEU A 85 -5.16 -2.57 -0.05
CA LEU A 85 -3.97 -2.07 -0.73
C LEU A 85 -4.04 -0.56 -1.03
N LYS A 86 -5.23 0.01 -1.18
CA LYS A 86 -5.42 1.46 -1.35
C LYS A 86 -5.07 2.26 -0.09
N SER A 87 -5.01 1.64 1.09
CA SER A 87 -4.53 2.28 2.32
C SER A 87 -2.99 2.35 2.40
N CYS A 88 -2.29 1.75 1.44
CA CYS A 88 -0.84 1.66 1.41
C CYS A 88 -0.23 2.56 0.34
N VAL A 89 1.00 3.03 0.58
CA VAL A 89 1.83 3.69 -0.44
C VAL A 89 3.16 2.99 -0.52
N ARG A 90 3.58 2.59 -1.72
CA ARG A 90 4.89 2.01 -1.96
C ARG A 90 5.86 3.06 -2.49
N VAL A 91 7.06 3.10 -1.91
CA VAL A 91 8.12 4.05 -2.25
C VAL A 91 9.38 3.26 -2.60
N ALA A 92 9.91 3.52 -3.79
CA ALA A 92 11.12 2.94 -4.33
C ALA A 92 12.28 3.95 -4.28
N LEU A 93 13.47 3.45 -3.96
CA LEU A 93 14.71 4.23 -3.94
C LEU A 93 15.57 3.86 -5.16
N VAL A 94 16.31 4.85 -5.67
CA VAL A 94 17.29 4.71 -6.77
C VAL A 94 16.65 4.46 -8.14
N LYS A 95 15.80 3.44 -8.28
CA LYS A 95 15.18 3.02 -9.55
C LYS A 95 13.71 2.67 -9.34
N ASP A 96 12.86 3.08 -10.27
CA ASP A 96 11.49 2.57 -10.35
C ASP A 96 11.49 1.21 -11.07
N GLY A 97 11.28 0.12 -10.32
CA GLY A 97 11.10 -1.23 -10.89
C GLY A 97 9.68 -1.47 -11.43
N GLY A 98 8.80 -0.48 -11.36
CA GLY A 98 7.40 -0.57 -11.74
C GLY A 98 6.51 -1.06 -10.58
N ALA A 99 5.24 -0.66 -10.62
CA ALA A 99 4.28 -0.99 -9.57
C ALA A 99 3.86 -2.47 -9.54
N ASN A 100 4.03 -3.18 -10.66
CA ASN A 100 3.53 -4.55 -10.86
C ASN A 100 4.50 -5.63 -10.36
N ASP A 101 5.77 -5.26 -10.12
CA ASP A 101 6.80 -6.22 -9.73
C ASP A 101 7.76 -5.60 -8.71
N PRO A 102 7.42 -5.68 -7.41
CA PRO A 102 8.27 -5.15 -6.35
C PRO A 102 9.66 -5.79 -6.32
N LEU A 103 9.82 -7.02 -6.82
CA LEU A 103 11.10 -7.74 -6.80
C LEU A 103 12.11 -7.15 -7.80
N LYS A 104 11.66 -6.43 -8.82
CA LYS A 104 12.52 -5.66 -9.73
C LYS A 104 13.04 -4.36 -9.14
N THR A 105 12.53 -3.95 -7.97
CA THR A 105 12.97 -2.75 -7.27
C THR A 105 13.96 -3.14 -6.17
N PRO A 106 15.25 -2.78 -6.26
CA PRO A 106 16.27 -3.29 -5.34
C PRO A 106 16.12 -2.78 -3.90
N CYS A 107 15.53 -1.60 -3.72
CA CYS A 107 15.28 -1.03 -2.41
C CYS A 107 13.96 -0.26 -2.42
N TRP A 108 13.01 -0.72 -1.61
CA TRP A 108 11.69 -0.10 -1.46
C TRP A 108 11.15 -0.34 -0.07
N PHE A 109 10.18 0.48 0.30
CA PHE A 109 9.38 0.29 1.51
C PHE A 109 7.92 0.63 1.22
N MET A 110 7.03 0.13 2.08
CA MET A 110 5.61 0.42 2.02
C MET A 110 5.19 1.10 3.31
N ILE A 111 4.43 2.19 3.16
CA ILE A 111 3.81 2.91 4.26
C ILE A 111 2.36 2.46 4.32
N ILE A 112 1.93 1.95 5.47
CA ILE A 112 0.54 1.58 5.72
C ILE A 112 -0.12 2.73 6.49
N ASN A 113 -1.13 3.37 5.90
CA ASN A 113 -1.87 4.45 6.56
C ASN A 113 -2.92 3.85 7.49
N LEU A 114 -2.61 3.73 8.78
CA LEU A 114 -3.53 3.14 9.77
C LEU A 114 -4.83 3.92 9.92
N VAL A 115 -4.83 5.24 9.70
CA VAL A 115 -6.07 6.05 9.71
C VAL A 115 -6.98 5.63 8.56
N ALA A 116 -6.42 5.46 7.36
CA ALA A 116 -7.18 4.98 6.20
C ALA A 116 -7.65 3.53 6.39
N LEU A 117 -6.80 2.67 6.98
CA LEU A 117 -7.15 1.29 7.28
C LEU A 117 -8.32 1.19 8.26
N ASP A 118 -8.33 2.05 9.29
CA ASP A 118 -9.42 2.09 10.27
C ASP A 118 -10.76 2.49 9.60
N MET A 119 -10.71 3.43 8.65
CA MET A 119 -11.89 3.79 7.84
C MET A 119 -12.43 2.60 7.05
N LEU A 120 -11.57 1.70 6.54
CA LEU A 120 -12.01 0.50 5.80
C LEU A 120 -12.73 -0.51 6.67
N LYS A 121 -12.47 -0.56 7.99
CA LYS A 121 -13.16 -1.50 8.89
C LYS A 121 -14.67 -1.32 8.86
N THR A 122 -15.14 -0.09 8.65
CA THR A 122 -16.57 0.24 8.53
C THR A 122 -17.21 -0.30 7.24
N LYS A 123 -16.40 -0.53 6.19
CA LYS A 123 -16.83 -1.05 4.88
C LYS A 123 -16.55 -2.54 4.69
N LEU A 124 -15.57 -3.08 5.43
CA LEU A 124 -15.12 -4.48 5.39
C LEU A 124 -15.32 -5.18 6.75
N PRO A 125 -16.55 -5.24 7.29
CA PRO A 125 -16.80 -5.84 8.60
C PRO A 125 -16.41 -7.33 8.65
N THR A 126 -16.65 -8.08 7.57
CA THR A 126 -16.35 -9.53 7.47
C THR A 126 -14.86 -9.86 7.39
N VAL A 127 -14.05 -9.00 6.75
CA VAL A 127 -12.61 -9.23 6.58
C VAL A 127 -11.85 -9.01 7.89
N CYS A 128 -12.29 -8.05 8.70
CA CYS A 128 -11.72 -7.80 10.03
C CYS A 128 -12.28 -8.73 11.13
N SER A 129 -13.40 -9.41 10.88
CA SER A 129 -14.03 -10.34 11.83
C SER A 129 -13.56 -11.78 11.70
N ASN A 130 -12.80 -12.13 10.65
CA ASN A 130 -12.24 -13.47 10.50
C ASN A 130 -10.92 -13.57 11.30
N PRO A 131 -10.90 -14.32 12.42
CA PRO A 131 -9.68 -14.49 13.20
C PRO A 131 -8.61 -15.23 12.40
N ILE A 132 -8.93 -15.95 11.31
CA ILE A 132 -7.95 -16.74 10.55
C ILE A 132 -6.83 -15.89 9.92
N LEU A 133 -7.06 -14.61 9.60
CA LEU A 133 -5.98 -13.71 9.14
C LEU A 133 -5.13 -13.13 10.29
N TYR A 134 -5.65 -13.10 11.52
CA TYR A 134 -4.89 -12.72 12.72
C TYR A 134 -4.28 -13.93 13.47
N ALA A 135 -4.84 -15.12 13.31
CA ALA A 135 -4.55 -16.32 14.13
C ALA A 135 -3.49 -17.25 13.54
N GLN A 136 -3.01 -17.03 12.31
CA GLN A 136 -1.88 -17.81 11.79
C GLN A 136 -0.56 -17.58 12.54
N ASN A 137 -0.48 -16.61 13.45
CA ASN A 137 0.72 -16.36 14.27
C ASN A 137 0.56 -16.62 15.78
N SER A 138 -0.60 -17.09 16.27
CA SER A 138 -0.84 -17.16 17.73
C SER A 138 -1.34 -18.50 18.30
N THR A 139 -1.53 -19.55 17.51
CA THR A 139 -1.81 -20.90 18.06
C THR A 139 -0.98 -21.99 17.38
N LEU A 140 0.34 -21.84 17.49
CA LEU A 140 1.32 -22.94 17.54
C LEU A 140 1.46 -23.50 18.98
N ASN A 141 0.58 -23.09 19.90
CA ASN A 141 0.66 -23.38 21.33
C ASN A 141 -0.69 -23.81 21.92
N SER A 142 -1.28 -24.88 21.39
CA SER A 142 -2.23 -25.73 22.14
C SER A 142 -2.46 -27.00 21.34
N GLY A 143 -1.78 -28.07 21.74
CA GLY A 143 -1.75 -29.31 21.01
C GLY A 143 -3.05 -30.12 21.05
N ILE A 144 -2.98 -31.22 20.28
CA ILE A 144 -3.70 -32.48 20.45
C ILE A 144 -5.10 -32.50 19.84
N ASN A 145 -5.21 -32.88 18.55
CA ASN A 145 -5.78 -34.18 18.14
C ASN A 145 -5.84 -34.37 16.61
N GLU A 146 -5.64 -35.62 16.22
CA GLU A 146 -5.37 -36.18 14.89
C GLU A 146 -6.43 -35.86 13.81
N SER A 147 -5.98 -35.62 12.56
CA SER A 147 -6.66 -35.97 11.28
C SER A 147 -6.12 -35.17 10.06
N THR A 148 -5.26 -34.17 10.26
CA THR A 148 -4.78 -33.29 9.18
C THR A 148 -3.78 -33.92 8.19
N SER A 149 -3.29 -35.13 8.44
CA SER A 149 -2.33 -35.80 7.55
C SER A 149 -2.91 -36.18 6.18
N SER A 150 -4.24 -36.31 6.05
CA SER A 150 -4.87 -36.70 4.77
C SER A 150 -5.09 -35.53 3.80
N ARG A 151 -5.01 -34.28 4.28
CA ARG A 151 -5.28 -33.09 3.46
C ARG A 151 -4.03 -32.47 2.85
N LEU A 152 -2.87 -32.60 3.51
CA LEU A 152 -1.59 -32.08 2.98
C LEU A 152 -1.08 -32.90 1.79
N SER A 153 -1.35 -34.21 1.72
CA SER A 153 -0.96 -35.06 0.60
C SER A 153 -1.71 -34.73 -0.71
N ARG A 154 -2.92 -34.18 -0.61
CA ARG A 154 -3.74 -33.79 -1.77
C ARG A 154 -3.30 -32.48 -2.42
N ILE A 155 -2.69 -31.58 -1.65
CA ILE A 155 -2.23 -30.28 -2.15
C ILE A 155 -0.86 -30.41 -2.83
N MET A 156 0.00 -31.30 -2.34
CA MET A 156 1.33 -31.53 -2.93
C MET A 156 1.32 -32.38 -4.20
N SER A 157 0.18 -32.97 -4.61
CA SER A 157 0.08 -33.72 -5.88
C SER A 157 -0.42 -32.86 -7.05
N GLN A 158 -0.68 -31.57 -6.82
CA GLN A 158 -1.13 -30.62 -7.85
C GLN A 158 -0.14 -29.46 -8.08
N LEU A 159 1.09 -29.61 -7.56
CA LEU A 159 2.28 -28.83 -7.91
C LEU A 159 3.33 -29.79 -8.45
#